data_AF-A0A0A1U593-F1
#
_entry.id   AF-A0A0A1U593-F1
#
_cell.length_a   1.000
_cell.length_b   1.000
_cell.length_c   1.000
_cell.angle_alpha   90.00
_cell.angle_beta   90.00
_cell.angle_gamma   90.00
#
_symmetry.space_group_name_H-M   'P 1'
#
loop_
_entity.id
_entity.type
_entity.pdbx_description
1 polymer ?
#
loop_
_entity_poly.entity_id
_entity_poly.type
_entity_poly.pdbx_seq_one_letter_code
_entity_poly.pdbx_strand_id
1 'polypeptide(L)'
;MFACLLLLIVPSQSVATECSKGCSSGCISDYTCKRSCSDNYDQDNSCLHCSMIDTVNTSKPVFINNDNDCIKSTNRVQKTSWLPEEDNIQELFFKEKVEFNLNQNSDVDYSFCYNKQKYRIGKWFKYDMDNLTTDVVKLSVYKTSSCENNLIIDITNSPRSSPKATCISYTSMNYTYNGREIKVPKVRPPKIENGEKFYYYVFVSVSQICDVKIEVEVGSNIGKDAKPFIEIDQEIVNKLHENLGTALEISFPFEAEGYFAYPVCFQTRMYKCILFTLEYDGNYSLLIDGTKSNRINLLQEYKSTENEDGSQNNECVYLWTGQRYGVLAESQNLGVMLKIGGSPNKRHFAMISTDQTASVELRISVICPDHCGENDTNGARGTCVVSEKKCVCNPGYGGDDCHKLCYYNKVWQTDNTNLCYFGAPGCDQYCHCTEGRALKNHFCITNECLSGKTAPSDECIAGTEALRNCV
;
A
#
# COMPACT_ATOMS: atom_id res chain seq x y z
N MET A 1 -13.38 77.87 -16.45
CA MET A 1 -14.16 76.61 -16.44
C MET A 1 -13.24 75.52 -16.98
N PHE A 2 -12.46 74.91 -16.08
CA PHE A 2 -11.46 73.89 -16.41
C PHE A 2 -12.12 72.51 -16.23
N ALA A 3 -12.27 71.75 -17.30
CA ALA A 3 -12.70 70.36 -17.25
C ALA A 3 -11.46 69.47 -17.13
N CYS A 4 -11.28 68.88 -15.94
CA CYS A 4 -10.26 67.89 -15.62
C CYS A 4 -10.66 66.54 -16.25
N LEU A 5 -9.86 66.02 -17.17
CA LEU A 5 -9.97 64.64 -17.66
C LEU A 5 -9.05 63.76 -16.79
N LEU A 6 -9.63 63.02 -15.84
CA LEU A 6 -8.92 61.99 -15.07
C LEU A 6 -8.78 60.72 -15.94
N LEU A 7 -7.56 60.40 -16.35
CA LEU A 7 -7.20 59.11 -16.93
C LEU A 7 -6.96 58.09 -15.81
N LEU A 8 -7.87 57.13 -15.68
CA LEU A 8 -7.73 55.93 -14.85
C LEU A 8 -6.68 55.01 -15.47
N ILE A 9 -5.51 54.92 -14.85
CA ILE A 9 -4.49 53.91 -15.15
C ILE A 9 -4.85 52.67 -14.35
N VAL A 10 -5.46 51.67 -15.00
CA VAL A 10 -5.63 50.33 -14.40
C VAL A 10 -4.30 49.59 -14.55
N PRO A 11 -3.66 49.13 -13.46
CA PRO A 11 -2.47 48.30 -13.56
C PRO A 11 -2.87 46.93 -14.12
N SER A 12 -2.49 46.65 -15.36
CA SER A 12 -2.58 45.30 -15.93
C SER A 12 -1.64 44.39 -15.15
N GLN A 13 -2.18 43.58 -14.24
CA GLN A 13 -1.45 42.47 -13.65
C GLN A 13 -1.09 41.51 -14.78
N SER A 14 0.18 41.46 -15.17
CA SER A 14 0.66 40.41 -16.06
C SER A 14 0.58 39.10 -15.30
N VAL A 15 -0.43 38.30 -15.61
CA VAL A 15 -0.49 36.90 -15.14
C VAL A 15 0.72 36.20 -15.76
N ALA A 16 1.67 35.78 -14.92
CA ALA A 16 2.83 35.04 -15.38
C ALA A 16 2.33 33.66 -15.84
N THR A 17 2.33 33.43 -17.15
CA THR A 17 1.91 32.14 -17.73
C THR A 17 2.98 31.08 -17.48
N GLU A 18 2.57 29.91 -16.99
CA GLU A 18 3.48 28.81 -16.71
C GLU A 18 3.86 28.09 -18.01
N CYS A 19 5.16 27.99 -18.31
CA CYS A 19 5.65 27.37 -19.54
C CYS A 19 6.20 25.97 -19.33
N SER A 20 5.92 25.07 -20.27
CA SER A 20 6.70 23.83 -20.39
C SER A 20 8.15 24.15 -20.74
N LYS A 21 9.09 23.34 -20.22
CA LYS A 21 10.53 23.43 -20.56
C LYS A 21 10.80 23.20 -22.04
N GLY A 22 9.91 22.49 -22.74
CA GLY A 22 10.02 22.25 -24.17
C GLY A 22 9.69 23.45 -25.06
N CYS A 23 9.12 24.55 -24.50
CA CYS A 23 8.78 25.73 -25.27
C CYS A 23 10.02 26.55 -25.65
N SER A 24 10.39 26.51 -26.93
CA SER A 24 11.52 27.27 -27.48
C SER A 24 11.31 28.79 -27.58
N SER A 25 10.05 29.27 -27.49
CA SER A 25 9.66 30.64 -27.84
C SER A 25 8.71 31.32 -26.84
N GLY A 26 8.64 30.81 -25.60
CA GLY A 26 7.69 31.24 -24.58
C GLY A 26 6.27 30.74 -24.82
N CYS A 27 5.32 31.14 -23.98
CA CYS A 27 3.94 30.64 -23.98
C CYS A 27 2.92 31.73 -24.22
N ILE A 28 1.78 31.33 -24.77
CA ILE A 28 0.59 32.18 -24.98
C ILE A 28 -0.49 31.96 -23.91
N SER A 29 -0.46 30.80 -23.26
CA SER A 29 -1.25 30.43 -22.09
C SER A 29 -0.48 29.34 -21.33
N ASP A 30 -0.95 28.98 -20.13
CA ASP A 30 -0.31 27.94 -19.34
C ASP A 30 -0.14 26.65 -20.16
N TYR A 31 1.09 26.15 -20.18
CA TYR A 31 1.53 24.97 -20.93
C TYR A 31 1.16 24.97 -22.42
N THR A 32 1.09 26.15 -23.05
CA THR A 32 0.83 26.28 -24.49
C THR A 32 1.88 27.19 -25.13
N CYS A 33 2.79 26.59 -25.88
CA CYS A 33 3.90 27.29 -26.51
C CYS A 33 3.43 28.17 -27.67
N LYS A 34 4.12 29.30 -27.86
CA LYS A 34 3.79 30.31 -28.87
C LYS A 34 3.99 29.84 -30.32
N ARG A 35 4.91 28.91 -30.57
CA ARG A 35 5.22 28.41 -31.91
C ARG A 35 5.27 26.89 -32.01
N SER A 36 6.27 26.29 -31.37
CA SER A 36 6.59 24.88 -31.51
C SER A 36 7.41 24.39 -30.33
N CYS A 37 7.41 23.08 -30.16
CA CYS A 37 8.24 22.39 -29.19
C CYS A 37 9.67 22.26 -29.68
N SER A 38 10.63 22.15 -28.77
CA SER A 38 11.99 21.75 -29.11
C SER A 38 12.03 20.31 -29.61
N ASP A 39 13.11 19.93 -30.30
CA ASP A 39 13.24 18.66 -31.02
C ASP A 39 13.15 17.39 -30.15
N ASN A 40 13.23 17.53 -28.82
CA ASN A 40 13.11 16.41 -27.90
C ASN A 40 11.67 16.08 -27.51
N TYR A 41 10.71 16.89 -27.93
CA TYR A 41 9.31 16.83 -27.50
C TYR A 41 8.39 16.62 -28.70
N ASP A 42 7.20 16.06 -28.42
CA ASP A 42 6.15 15.93 -29.42
C ASP A 42 5.64 17.32 -29.85
N GLN A 43 5.35 17.48 -31.14
CA GLN A 43 4.92 18.76 -31.72
C GLN A 43 3.41 18.96 -31.54
N ASP A 44 2.96 19.04 -30.29
CA ASP A 44 1.56 19.19 -29.89
C ASP A 44 1.23 20.59 -29.32
N ASN A 45 2.19 21.51 -29.36
CA ASN A 45 2.19 22.85 -28.74
C ASN A 45 2.14 22.86 -27.20
N SER A 46 1.98 21.72 -26.53
CA SER A 46 2.05 21.60 -25.06
C SER A 46 3.49 21.32 -24.58
N CYS A 47 4.22 20.52 -25.37
CA CYS A 47 5.55 20.00 -25.05
C CYS A 47 5.60 19.33 -23.68
N LEU A 48 4.54 18.65 -23.28
CA LEU A 48 4.47 17.88 -22.03
C LEU A 48 4.93 16.43 -22.22
N HIS A 49 5.10 16.00 -23.48
CA HIS A 49 5.47 14.64 -23.84
C HIS A 49 6.74 14.63 -24.67
N CYS A 50 7.59 13.64 -24.40
CA CYS A 50 8.82 13.44 -25.15
C CYS A 50 8.52 12.88 -26.53
N SER A 51 9.35 13.26 -27.50
CA SER A 51 9.19 12.86 -28.90
C SER A 51 9.04 11.35 -29.03
N MET A 52 8.10 10.93 -29.89
CA MET A 52 7.89 9.52 -30.21
C MET A 52 9.18 8.80 -30.60
N ILE A 53 9.37 7.61 -30.01
CA ILE A 53 10.55 6.76 -30.23
C ILE A 53 10.27 5.78 -31.37
N ASP A 54 11.16 5.73 -32.36
CA ASP A 54 11.11 4.74 -33.42
C ASP A 54 11.52 3.37 -32.89
N THR A 55 10.56 2.48 -32.70
CA THR A 55 10.83 1.15 -32.14
C THR A 55 11.50 0.20 -33.12
N VAL A 56 11.43 0.49 -34.42
CA VAL A 56 11.95 -0.38 -35.49
C VAL A 56 13.37 0.03 -35.88
N ASN A 57 13.59 1.33 -36.10
CA ASN A 57 14.91 1.84 -36.44
C ASN A 57 15.72 2.14 -35.18
N THR A 58 16.57 1.19 -34.82
CA THR A 58 17.43 1.25 -33.64
C THR A 58 18.59 2.24 -33.75
N SER A 59 18.88 2.77 -34.94
CA SER A 59 19.86 3.86 -35.13
C SER A 59 19.32 5.24 -34.72
N LYS A 60 18.00 5.38 -34.54
CA LYS A 60 17.40 6.62 -34.07
C LYS A 60 17.54 6.77 -32.55
N PRO A 61 17.66 8.03 -32.08
CA PRO A 61 17.75 8.32 -30.66
C PRO A 61 16.48 7.91 -29.92
N VAL A 62 16.63 7.76 -28.61
CA VAL A 62 15.54 7.56 -27.66
C VAL A 62 15.37 8.81 -26.82
N PHE A 63 14.14 9.13 -26.48
CA PHE A 63 13.81 10.29 -25.66
C PHE A 63 13.27 9.81 -24.32
N ILE A 64 13.97 10.17 -23.25
CA ILE A 64 13.73 9.73 -21.88
C ILE A 64 13.05 10.89 -21.15
N ASN A 65 11.89 10.63 -20.54
CA ASN A 65 11.26 11.61 -19.68
C ASN A 65 12.07 11.70 -18.37
N ASN A 66 12.44 12.93 -18.01
CA ASN A 66 13.15 13.27 -16.79
C ASN A 66 12.41 14.43 -16.09
N ASP A 67 11.34 14.07 -15.37
CA ASP A 67 10.37 14.97 -14.75
C ASP A 67 9.62 15.86 -15.74
N ASN A 68 10.02 17.13 -15.82
CA ASN A 68 9.44 18.12 -16.73
C ASN A 68 10.34 18.36 -17.93
N ASP A 69 11.35 17.50 -18.16
CA ASP A 69 12.28 17.59 -19.28
C ASP A 69 12.34 16.29 -20.10
N CYS A 70 12.75 16.41 -21.36
CA CYS A 70 12.92 15.29 -22.28
C CYS A 70 14.35 15.23 -22.75
N ILE A 71 15.06 14.18 -22.34
CA ILE A 71 16.48 14.00 -22.62
C ILE A 71 16.65 13.03 -23.78
N LYS A 72 17.36 13.49 -24.80
CA LYS A 72 17.77 12.69 -25.96
C LYS A 72 18.99 11.84 -25.60
N SER A 73 18.91 10.54 -25.85
CA SER A 73 20.05 9.62 -25.79
C SER A 73 20.27 8.92 -27.12
N THR A 74 21.53 8.82 -27.53
CA THR A 74 21.98 8.06 -28.70
C THR A 74 22.55 6.70 -28.34
N ASN A 75 22.73 6.41 -27.04
CA ASN A 75 23.37 5.19 -26.54
C ASN A 75 22.35 4.06 -26.39
N ARG A 76 21.53 3.85 -27.42
CA ARG A 76 20.51 2.81 -27.43
C ARG A 76 21.15 1.45 -27.68
N VAL A 77 20.94 0.50 -26.78
CA VAL A 77 21.41 -0.88 -26.96
C VAL A 77 20.71 -1.50 -28.17
N GLN A 78 21.52 -2.03 -29.07
CA GLN A 78 21.06 -2.73 -30.26
C GLN A 78 20.78 -4.19 -29.89
N LYS A 79 19.54 -4.66 -30.11
CA LYS A 79 19.18 -6.05 -29.85
C LYS A 79 18.37 -6.65 -30.99
N THR A 80 18.73 -7.88 -31.34
CA THR A 80 18.05 -8.72 -32.34
C THR A 80 16.89 -9.51 -31.71
N SER A 81 16.93 -9.68 -30.39
CA SER A 81 15.99 -10.42 -29.55
C SER A 81 15.50 -9.54 -28.38
N TRP A 82 14.78 -10.12 -27.43
CA TRP A 82 14.40 -9.44 -26.19
C TRP A 82 15.61 -9.14 -25.28
N LEU A 83 16.68 -9.94 -25.38
CA LEU A 83 17.93 -9.84 -24.63
C LEU A 83 19.03 -9.25 -25.52
N PRO A 84 19.89 -8.34 -25.02
CA PRO A 84 21.01 -7.81 -25.80
C PRO A 84 22.12 -8.84 -26.04
N GLU A 85 23.07 -8.53 -26.92
CA GLU A 85 24.24 -9.38 -27.18
C GLU A 85 25.13 -9.50 -25.93
N GLU A 86 25.90 -10.59 -25.84
CA GLU A 86 26.69 -10.95 -24.63
C GLU A 86 27.65 -9.84 -24.17
N ASP A 87 28.23 -9.08 -25.09
CA ASP A 87 29.15 -7.98 -24.77
C ASP A 87 28.49 -6.85 -23.95
N ASN A 88 27.16 -6.75 -23.98
CA ASN A 88 26.39 -5.77 -23.21
C ASN A 88 25.88 -6.33 -21.87
N ILE A 89 26.25 -7.56 -21.51
CA ILE A 89 25.77 -8.25 -20.30
C ILE A 89 26.97 -8.58 -19.40
N GLN A 90 27.00 -8.00 -18.21
CA GLN A 90 28.04 -8.28 -17.23
C GLN A 90 27.73 -9.54 -16.42
N GLU A 91 28.69 -10.45 -16.28
CA GLU A 91 28.52 -11.63 -15.42
C GLU A 91 28.70 -11.25 -13.94
N LEU A 92 27.81 -11.77 -13.09
CA LEU A 92 27.90 -11.68 -11.64
C LEU A 92 28.46 -12.99 -11.09
N PHE A 93 29.30 -12.90 -10.07
CA PHE A 93 29.85 -14.05 -9.36
C PHE A 93 29.40 -14.05 -7.90
N PHE A 94 29.39 -15.24 -7.30
CA PHE A 94 28.87 -15.43 -5.96
C PHE A 94 29.73 -14.69 -4.92
N LYS A 95 29.10 -13.85 -4.09
CA LYS A 95 29.71 -12.98 -3.07
C LYS A 95 30.74 -11.98 -3.63
N GLU A 96 30.73 -11.75 -4.93
CA GLU A 96 31.53 -10.68 -5.55
C GLU A 96 30.68 -9.44 -5.74
N LYS A 97 31.21 -8.31 -5.28
CA LYS A 97 30.59 -6.99 -5.42
C LYS A 97 30.96 -6.39 -6.77
N VAL A 98 29.96 -5.91 -7.48
CA VAL A 98 30.13 -5.18 -8.74
C VAL A 98 29.61 -3.77 -8.57
N GLU A 99 30.50 -2.80 -8.72
CA GLU A 99 30.16 -1.38 -8.75
C GLU A 99 30.03 -0.87 -10.19
N PHE A 100 29.04 -0.04 -10.45
CA PHE A 100 28.85 0.64 -11.73
C PHE A 100 28.13 1.97 -11.55
N ASN A 101 28.23 2.81 -12.58
CA ASN A 101 27.59 4.11 -12.63
C ASN A 101 26.53 4.15 -13.73
N LEU A 102 25.34 4.66 -13.40
CA LEU A 102 24.31 5.03 -14.35
C LEU A 102 24.23 6.56 -14.41
N ASN A 103 24.50 7.12 -15.58
CA ASN A 103 24.42 8.55 -15.85
C ASN A 103 23.95 8.79 -17.30
N GLN A 104 23.91 10.05 -17.75
CA GLN A 104 23.39 10.40 -19.09
C GLN A 104 24.13 9.72 -20.26
N ASN A 105 25.39 9.32 -20.06
CA ASN A 105 26.19 8.65 -21.08
C ASN A 105 26.07 7.12 -21.02
N SER A 106 25.37 6.57 -20.03
CA SER A 106 25.15 5.13 -19.92
C SER A 106 24.19 4.61 -20.99
N ASP A 107 24.19 3.30 -21.15
CA ASP A 107 23.34 2.62 -22.11
C ASP A 107 21.86 2.77 -21.78
N VAL A 108 21.04 2.81 -22.84
CA VAL A 108 19.59 2.88 -22.76
C VAL A 108 18.98 1.64 -23.40
N ASP A 109 18.17 0.93 -22.62
CA ASP A 109 17.42 -0.24 -23.09
C ASP A 109 16.08 -0.35 -22.33
N TYR A 110 15.34 -1.41 -22.62
CA TYR A 110 14.12 -1.79 -21.93
C TYR A 110 14.14 -3.28 -21.60
N SER A 111 13.58 -3.62 -20.44
CA SER A 111 13.46 -4.98 -19.96
C SER A 111 12.14 -5.64 -20.37
N PHE A 112 11.90 -6.83 -19.83
CA PHE A 112 10.72 -7.68 -20.04
C PHE A 112 9.58 -7.41 -19.04
N CYS A 113 9.83 -6.65 -17.96
CA CYS A 113 8.79 -6.25 -17.02
C CYS A 113 8.11 -4.97 -17.52
N TYR A 114 6.79 -4.87 -17.31
CA TYR A 114 6.05 -3.67 -17.73
C TYR A 114 6.52 -2.45 -16.94
N ASN A 115 6.80 -1.37 -17.65
CA ASN A 115 7.18 -0.08 -17.09
C ASN A 115 6.51 1.02 -17.91
N LYS A 116 5.99 2.06 -17.23
CA LYS A 116 5.32 3.19 -17.90
C LYS A 116 6.25 3.82 -18.94
N GLN A 117 7.49 4.09 -18.53
CA GLN A 117 8.56 4.50 -19.43
C GLN A 117 9.35 3.27 -19.87
N LYS A 118 9.16 2.89 -21.13
CA LYS A 118 9.77 1.68 -21.69
C LYS A 118 11.30 1.74 -21.68
N TYR A 119 11.87 2.77 -22.31
CA TYR A 119 13.32 2.95 -22.43
C TYR A 119 13.89 3.71 -21.23
N ARG A 120 14.90 3.12 -20.59
CA ARG A 120 15.51 3.62 -19.36
C ARG A 120 17.02 3.43 -19.41
N ILE A 121 17.72 4.27 -18.68
CA ILE A 121 19.15 4.08 -18.45
C ILE A 121 19.32 2.89 -17.52
N GLY A 122 20.13 1.92 -17.94
CA GLY A 122 20.31 0.71 -17.15
C GLY A 122 21.44 -0.16 -17.64
N LYS A 123 21.74 -1.18 -16.84
CA LYS A 123 22.79 -2.16 -17.10
C LYS A 123 22.26 -3.57 -16.96
N TRP A 124 22.69 -4.43 -17.88
CA TRP A 124 22.33 -5.84 -17.89
C TRP A 124 23.38 -6.68 -17.17
N PHE A 125 22.90 -7.67 -16.43
CA PHE A 125 23.70 -8.66 -15.75
C PHE A 125 23.19 -10.08 -16.00
N LYS A 126 24.06 -11.07 -15.84
CA LYS A 126 23.70 -12.49 -15.82
C LYS A 126 24.35 -13.19 -14.62
N TYR A 127 23.66 -14.18 -14.08
CA TYR A 127 24.19 -15.04 -13.01
C TYR A 127 23.88 -16.50 -13.34
N ASP A 128 24.89 -17.37 -13.28
CA ASP A 128 24.75 -18.82 -13.47
C ASP A 128 24.10 -19.44 -12.23
N MET A 129 22.85 -19.89 -12.36
CA MET A 129 22.08 -20.42 -11.25
C MET A 129 22.53 -21.81 -10.80
N ASP A 130 23.38 -22.50 -11.58
CA ASP A 130 23.96 -23.77 -11.16
C ASP A 130 25.02 -23.60 -10.08
N ASN A 131 25.61 -22.40 -9.96
CA ASN A 131 26.53 -22.07 -8.87
C ASN A 131 25.81 -21.89 -7.51
N LEU A 132 24.47 -21.82 -7.51
CA LEU A 132 23.69 -21.67 -6.30
C LEU A 132 23.34 -23.03 -5.69
N THR A 133 23.78 -23.25 -4.46
CA THR A 133 23.50 -24.47 -3.67
C THR A 133 22.18 -24.41 -2.90
N THR A 134 21.59 -23.22 -2.74
CA THR A 134 20.32 -22.98 -2.05
C THR A 134 19.14 -22.88 -3.02
N ASP A 135 17.92 -22.89 -2.46
CA ASP A 135 16.65 -22.74 -3.18
C ASP A 135 16.28 -21.27 -3.47
N VAL A 136 16.98 -20.32 -2.85
CA VAL A 136 16.75 -18.87 -3.01
C VAL A 136 18.05 -18.15 -3.37
N VAL A 137 17.99 -17.35 -4.44
CA VAL A 137 19.05 -16.37 -4.76
C VAL A 137 18.74 -15.05 -4.06
N LYS A 138 19.77 -14.45 -3.48
CA LYS A 138 19.72 -13.13 -2.88
C LYS A 138 20.51 -12.15 -3.75
N LEU A 139 19.86 -11.11 -4.23
CA LEU A 139 20.48 -10.03 -4.97
C LEU A 139 20.47 -8.77 -4.11
N SER A 140 21.63 -8.38 -3.59
CA SER A 140 21.82 -7.16 -2.84
C SER A 140 22.08 -6.01 -3.80
N VAL A 141 21.27 -4.95 -3.75
CA VAL A 141 21.43 -3.78 -4.62
C VAL A 141 21.38 -2.50 -3.79
N TYR A 142 22.45 -1.71 -3.83
CA TYR A 142 22.59 -0.49 -3.03
C TYR A 142 23.06 0.71 -3.87
N LYS A 143 22.45 1.87 -3.63
CA LYS A 143 22.95 3.17 -4.07
C LYS A 143 24.08 3.60 -3.13
N THR A 144 25.25 3.87 -3.70
CA THR A 144 26.43 4.35 -2.95
C THR A 144 26.69 5.85 -3.17
N SER A 145 25.95 6.47 -4.09
CA SER A 145 25.93 7.92 -4.32
C SER A 145 24.77 8.61 -3.60
N SER A 146 24.88 9.92 -3.39
CA SER A 146 23.81 10.76 -2.83
C SER A 146 22.72 11.17 -3.84
N CYS A 147 22.79 10.75 -5.11
CA CYS A 147 21.73 11.10 -6.04
C CYS A 147 20.42 10.38 -5.67
N GLU A 148 19.38 11.18 -5.46
CA GLU A 148 18.01 10.74 -5.27
C GLU A 148 17.42 10.27 -6.60
N ASN A 149 17.32 8.96 -6.76
CA ASN A 149 16.70 8.35 -7.93
C ASN A 149 15.98 7.07 -7.54
N ASN A 150 14.95 6.72 -8.29
CA ASN A 150 14.27 5.44 -8.14
C ASN A 150 15.07 4.38 -8.88
N LEU A 151 15.28 3.25 -8.22
CA LEU A 151 16.00 2.11 -8.77
C LEU A 151 15.03 0.99 -9.10
N ILE A 152 15.06 0.51 -10.32
CA ILE A 152 14.17 -0.53 -10.83
C ILE A 152 15.02 -1.74 -11.21
N ILE A 153 14.67 -2.90 -10.65
CA ILE A 153 15.36 -4.17 -10.85
C ILE A 153 14.37 -5.18 -11.41
N ASP A 154 14.67 -5.63 -12.62
CA ASP A 154 13.89 -6.60 -13.35
C ASP A 154 14.69 -7.90 -13.49
N ILE A 155 14.09 -9.04 -13.15
CA ILE A 155 14.75 -10.36 -13.22
C ILE A 155 13.91 -11.30 -14.09
N THR A 156 14.59 -12.09 -14.93
CA THR A 156 14.00 -13.19 -15.67
C THR A 156 14.91 -14.42 -15.65
N ASN A 157 14.29 -15.60 -15.75
CA ASN A 157 14.97 -16.85 -16.03
C ASN A 157 14.77 -17.32 -17.47
N SER A 158 14.16 -16.51 -18.34
CA SER A 158 13.83 -16.93 -19.71
C SER A 158 15.10 -17.20 -20.50
N PRO A 159 15.21 -18.33 -21.24
CA PRO A 159 16.38 -18.59 -22.06
C PRO A 159 16.45 -17.60 -23.24
N ARG A 160 17.67 -17.27 -23.69
CA ARG A 160 17.94 -16.36 -24.82
C ARG A 160 17.20 -16.78 -26.10
N SER A 161 17.01 -18.08 -26.31
CA SER A 161 16.27 -18.67 -27.44
C SER A 161 14.77 -18.44 -27.39
N SER A 162 14.21 -17.96 -26.27
CA SER A 162 12.79 -17.65 -26.18
C SER A 162 12.45 -16.42 -27.02
N PRO A 163 11.30 -16.40 -27.72
CA PRO A 163 10.88 -15.24 -28.52
C PRO A 163 10.55 -14.01 -27.65
N LYS A 164 10.24 -14.23 -26.36
CA LYS A 164 10.00 -13.20 -25.35
C LYS A 164 10.43 -13.69 -23.99
N ALA A 165 10.82 -12.79 -23.11
CA ALA A 165 11.05 -13.09 -21.71
C ALA A 165 9.80 -12.87 -20.85
N THR A 166 9.71 -13.63 -19.77
CA THR A 166 8.72 -13.49 -18.71
C THR A 166 9.34 -12.75 -17.53
N CYS A 167 8.66 -11.74 -17.01
CA CYS A 167 9.04 -11.06 -15.78
C CYS A 167 8.83 -12.00 -14.59
N ILE A 168 9.91 -12.46 -13.93
CA ILE A 168 9.79 -13.31 -12.73
C ILE A 168 9.79 -12.47 -11.46
N SER A 169 10.56 -11.38 -11.46
CA SER A 169 10.63 -10.44 -10.36
C SER A 169 10.79 -9.03 -10.88
N TYR A 170 9.96 -8.14 -10.35
CA TYR A 170 9.99 -6.70 -10.53
C TYR A 170 10.10 -6.06 -9.15
N THR A 171 11.12 -5.23 -8.94
CA THR A 171 11.30 -4.44 -7.71
C THR A 171 11.59 -3.00 -8.09
N SER A 172 10.87 -2.04 -7.49
CA SER A 172 11.19 -0.62 -7.62
C SER A 172 11.36 -0.02 -6.24
N MET A 173 12.49 0.64 -6.05
CA MET A 173 12.84 1.33 -4.83
C MET A 173 12.81 2.82 -5.13
N ASN A 174 12.06 3.59 -4.35
CA ASN A 174 12.02 5.03 -4.54
C ASN A 174 13.36 5.70 -4.11
N TYR A 175 13.44 7.02 -4.30
CA TYR A 175 14.63 7.79 -3.96
C TYR A 175 15.04 7.70 -2.47
N THR A 176 14.11 7.45 -1.53
CA THR A 176 14.41 7.39 -0.08
C THR A 176 15.10 6.09 0.36
N TYR A 177 15.02 5.02 -0.44
CA TYR A 177 15.71 3.76 -0.12
C TYR A 177 17.17 3.82 -0.54
N ASN A 178 18.11 3.49 0.36
CA ASN A 178 19.53 3.34 -0.02
C ASN A 178 19.81 2.01 -0.73
N GLY A 179 18.96 0.99 -0.55
CA GLY A 179 19.10 -0.30 -1.20
C GLY A 179 18.38 -1.41 -0.46
N ARG A 180 18.42 -2.61 -1.02
CA ARG A 180 17.66 -3.76 -0.50
C ARG A 180 18.24 -5.09 -0.97
N GLU A 181 17.93 -6.13 -0.20
CA GLU A 181 18.11 -7.52 -0.61
C GLU A 181 16.84 -8.04 -1.29
N ILE A 182 16.95 -8.35 -2.58
CA ILE A 182 15.88 -8.95 -3.38
C ILE A 182 16.05 -10.47 -3.32
N LYS A 183 15.01 -11.17 -2.85
CA LYS A 183 15.00 -12.63 -2.72
C LYS A 183 14.11 -13.24 -3.80
N VAL A 184 14.68 -14.12 -4.62
CA VAL A 184 13.96 -14.81 -5.70
C VAL A 184 14.21 -16.32 -5.61
N PRO A 185 13.17 -17.16 -5.64
CA PRO A 185 13.34 -18.61 -5.66
C PRO A 185 14.08 -19.07 -6.92
N LYS A 186 14.88 -20.13 -6.81
CA LYS A 186 15.53 -20.82 -7.92
C LYS A 186 14.48 -21.63 -8.69
N VAL A 187 14.09 -21.13 -9.86
CA VAL A 187 13.10 -21.77 -10.74
C VAL A 187 13.74 -22.06 -12.08
N ARG A 188 13.88 -23.34 -12.39
CA ARG A 188 14.38 -23.79 -13.69
C ARG A 188 13.32 -23.52 -14.77
N PRO A 189 13.69 -22.93 -15.93
CA PRO A 189 12.77 -22.76 -17.04
C PRO A 189 12.31 -24.12 -17.59
N PRO A 190 11.03 -24.28 -17.97
CA PRO A 190 10.48 -25.59 -18.38
C PRO A 190 11.05 -26.13 -19.71
N LYS A 191 11.72 -25.29 -20.50
CA LYS A 191 12.25 -25.64 -21.83
C LYS A 191 13.74 -25.97 -21.84
N ILE A 192 14.39 -26.03 -20.68
CA ILE A 192 15.82 -26.33 -20.55
C ILE A 192 15.94 -27.78 -20.03
N GLU A 193 16.71 -28.62 -20.73
CA GLU A 193 16.87 -30.02 -20.34
C GLU A 193 17.55 -30.13 -18.98
N ASN A 194 17.30 -31.22 -18.23
CA ASN A 194 17.98 -31.43 -16.95
C ASN A 194 19.49 -31.58 -17.14
N GLY A 195 20.28 -30.76 -16.45
CA GLY A 195 21.74 -30.73 -16.54
C GLY A 195 22.31 -29.61 -17.42
N GLU A 196 21.48 -28.95 -18.24
CA GLU A 196 21.90 -27.73 -18.96
C GLU A 196 21.99 -26.52 -18.02
N LYS A 197 22.97 -25.65 -18.26
CA LYS A 197 23.09 -24.41 -17.49
C LYS A 197 21.91 -23.49 -17.76
N PHE A 198 21.45 -22.81 -16.72
CA PHE A 198 20.47 -21.74 -16.86
C PHE A 198 20.89 -20.50 -16.06
N TYR A 199 20.54 -19.34 -16.61
CA TYR A 199 20.96 -18.05 -16.07
C TYR A 199 19.75 -17.26 -15.60
N TYR A 200 19.96 -16.46 -14.58
CA TYR A 200 19.09 -15.33 -14.29
C TYR A 200 19.68 -14.10 -14.96
N TYR A 201 18.87 -13.43 -15.77
CA TYR A 201 19.21 -12.14 -16.35
C TYR A 201 18.58 -11.05 -15.52
N VAL A 202 19.37 -10.06 -15.14
CA VAL A 202 18.97 -8.94 -14.29
C VAL A 202 19.17 -7.65 -15.06
N PHE A 203 18.17 -6.78 -15.09
CA PHE A 203 18.29 -5.43 -15.61
C PHE A 203 18.11 -4.44 -14.46
N VAL A 204 19.17 -3.70 -14.15
CA VAL A 204 19.15 -2.65 -13.12
C VAL A 204 19.09 -1.30 -13.82
N SER A 205 18.06 -0.51 -13.54
CA SER A 205 17.79 0.74 -14.25
C SER A 205 17.29 1.84 -13.32
N VAL A 206 17.38 3.08 -13.79
CA VAL A 206 16.93 4.28 -13.07
C VAL A 206 15.80 4.98 -13.81
N SER A 207 14.89 5.62 -13.07
CA SER A 207 13.75 6.35 -13.68
C SER A 207 14.14 7.72 -14.23
N GLN A 208 15.10 8.37 -13.57
CA GLN A 208 15.54 9.73 -13.90
C GLN A 208 17.02 9.72 -14.29
N ILE A 209 17.47 10.80 -14.93
CA ILE A 209 18.87 10.96 -15.28
C ILE A 209 19.57 11.72 -14.16
N CYS A 210 20.39 11.01 -13.41
CA CYS A 210 21.42 11.58 -12.56
C CYS A 210 22.58 10.60 -12.42
N ASP A 211 23.72 11.06 -11.91
CA ASP A 211 24.90 10.22 -11.68
C ASP A 211 24.67 9.35 -10.42
N VAL A 212 24.22 8.10 -10.64
CA VAL A 212 23.95 7.13 -9.58
C VAL A 212 24.99 6.03 -9.60
N LYS A 213 25.76 5.93 -8.51
CA LYS A 213 26.64 4.80 -8.26
C LYS A 213 25.86 3.69 -7.57
N ILE A 214 25.96 2.49 -8.11
CA ILE A 214 25.22 1.31 -7.66
C ILE A 214 26.20 0.18 -7.41
N GLU A 215 26.02 -0.51 -6.29
CA GLU A 215 26.68 -1.77 -5.94
C GLU A 215 25.67 -2.91 -6.06
N VAL A 216 26.04 -3.99 -6.75
CA VAL A 216 25.27 -5.23 -6.84
C VAL A 216 26.11 -6.40 -6.35
N GLU A 217 25.53 -7.27 -5.54
CA GLU A 217 26.15 -8.51 -5.05
C GLU A 217 25.14 -9.66 -5.11
N VAL A 218 25.60 -10.83 -5.56
CA VAL A 218 24.81 -12.07 -5.51
C VAL A 218 25.23 -12.91 -4.32
N GLY A 219 24.28 -13.27 -3.47
CA GLY A 219 24.48 -14.20 -2.36
C GLY A 219 23.42 -15.30 -2.34
N SER A 220 23.50 -16.14 -1.31
CA SER A 220 22.51 -17.14 -0.97
C SER A 220 21.95 -16.87 0.42
N ASN A 221 20.69 -17.25 0.63
CA ASN A 221 20.10 -17.39 1.94
C ASN A 221 19.58 -18.83 2.08
N ILE A 222 19.65 -19.37 3.30
CA ILE A 222 18.97 -20.62 3.66
C ILE A 222 17.58 -20.23 4.17
N GLY A 223 16.54 -20.81 3.58
CA GLY A 223 15.16 -20.61 4.02
C GLY A 223 14.51 -19.28 3.60
N LYS A 224 13.21 -19.18 3.90
CA LYS A 224 12.35 -18.01 3.61
C LYS A 224 12.46 -16.95 4.71
N ASP A 225 13.68 -16.56 5.06
CA ASP A 225 13.95 -15.61 6.15
C ASP A 225 13.55 -14.17 5.76
N ALA A 226 12.25 -13.95 5.58
CA ALA A 226 11.65 -12.66 5.29
C ALA A 226 11.24 -12.05 6.63
N LYS A 227 11.79 -10.87 6.93
CA LYS A 227 11.38 -10.11 8.11
C LYS A 227 9.96 -9.59 7.89
N PRO A 228 9.11 -9.55 8.94
CA PRO A 228 7.83 -8.89 8.85
C PRO A 228 8.02 -7.41 8.51
N PHE A 229 7.19 -6.90 7.60
CA PHE A 229 7.14 -5.48 7.25
C PHE A 229 6.61 -4.64 8.40
N ILE A 230 5.65 -5.18 9.15
CA ILE A 230 5.10 -4.57 10.35
C ILE A 230 4.80 -5.66 11.38
N GLU A 231 5.05 -5.33 12.65
CA GLU A 231 4.64 -6.12 13.80
C GLU A 231 3.54 -5.34 14.53
N ILE A 232 2.38 -5.98 14.70
CA ILE A 232 1.24 -5.40 15.40
C ILE A 232 1.19 -6.07 16.77
N ASP A 233 1.59 -5.32 17.79
CA ASP A 233 1.69 -5.79 19.16
C ASP A 233 0.50 -5.34 20.04
N GLN A 234 0.54 -5.73 21.30
CA GLN A 234 -0.46 -5.37 22.29
C GLN A 234 -0.59 -3.85 22.48
N GLU A 235 0.50 -3.09 22.39
CA GLU A 235 0.45 -1.64 22.61
C GLU A 235 -0.36 -0.94 21.51
N ILE A 236 -0.11 -1.32 20.26
CA ILE A 236 -0.89 -0.82 19.11
C ILE A 236 -2.36 -1.20 19.27
N VAL A 237 -2.64 -2.44 19.64
CA VAL A 237 -4.01 -2.94 19.78
C VAL A 237 -4.75 -2.28 20.94
N ASN A 238 -4.08 -2.03 22.07
CA ASN A 238 -4.66 -1.32 23.22
C ASN A 238 -5.10 0.10 22.83
N LYS A 239 -4.29 0.85 22.06
CA LYS A 239 -4.65 2.18 21.58
C LYS A 239 -5.91 2.17 20.70
N LEU A 240 -6.06 1.13 19.87
CA LEU A 240 -7.26 0.92 19.05
C LEU A 240 -8.47 0.54 19.91
N HIS A 241 -8.27 -0.20 21.00
CA HIS A 241 -9.33 -0.59 21.92
C HIS A 241 -9.84 0.60 22.74
N GLU A 242 -8.94 1.45 23.25
CA GLU A 242 -9.27 2.69 23.98
C GLU A 242 -10.06 3.68 23.12
N ASN A 243 -9.87 3.65 21.80
CA ASN A 243 -10.53 4.54 20.84
C ASN A 243 -11.34 3.74 19.82
N LEU A 244 -12.43 3.12 20.28
CA LEU A 244 -13.34 2.37 19.40
C LEU A 244 -13.82 3.23 18.22
N GLY A 245 -13.87 2.62 17.04
CA GLY A 245 -14.17 3.29 15.77
C GLY A 245 -12.95 3.85 15.02
N THR A 246 -11.78 3.89 15.65
CA THR A 246 -10.51 4.15 14.96
C THR A 246 -9.98 2.89 14.28
N ALA A 247 -9.13 3.07 13.27
CA ALA A 247 -8.48 1.99 12.57
C ALA A 247 -7.02 2.33 12.27
N LEU A 248 -6.13 1.35 12.42
CA LEU A 248 -4.79 1.40 11.88
C LEU A 248 -4.87 1.14 10.37
N GLU A 249 -4.45 2.12 9.57
CA GLU A 249 -4.34 1.96 8.12
C GLU A 249 -2.91 1.57 7.72
N ILE A 250 -2.78 0.43 7.05
CA ILE A 250 -1.48 -0.09 6.60
C ILE A 250 -1.52 -0.22 5.08
N SER A 251 -0.63 0.49 4.40
CA SER A 251 -0.39 0.32 2.97
C SER A 251 0.78 -0.65 2.78
N PHE A 252 0.54 -1.77 2.11
CA PHE A 252 1.55 -2.79 1.80
C PHE A 252 2.14 -2.51 0.40
N PRO A 253 3.36 -1.95 0.30
CA PRO A 253 3.92 -1.55 -0.99
C PRO A 253 4.63 -2.74 -1.64
N PHE A 254 3.86 -3.60 -2.32
CA PHE A 254 4.42 -4.81 -2.95
C PHE A 254 5.61 -4.52 -3.85
N GLU A 255 5.57 -3.42 -4.61
CA GLU A 255 6.65 -3.01 -5.51
C GLU A 255 8.01 -2.89 -4.82
N ALA A 256 8.07 -2.22 -3.66
CA ALA A 256 9.29 -1.96 -2.92
C ALA A 256 9.61 -3.03 -1.86
N GLU A 257 8.59 -3.48 -1.12
CA GLU A 257 8.76 -4.32 0.08
C GLU A 257 8.46 -5.81 -0.15
N GLY A 258 7.78 -6.16 -1.23
CA GLY A 258 7.43 -7.56 -1.49
C GLY A 258 8.64 -8.43 -1.84
N TYR A 259 8.61 -9.69 -1.42
CA TYR A 259 9.55 -10.72 -1.84
C TYR A 259 8.81 -11.82 -2.61
N PHE A 260 9.52 -12.55 -3.45
CA PHE A 260 8.92 -13.60 -4.27
C PHE A 260 8.99 -14.93 -3.55
N ALA A 261 7.84 -15.60 -3.42
CA ALA A 261 7.77 -16.91 -2.79
C ALA A 261 6.58 -17.71 -3.30
N TYR A 262 6.62 -19.01 -3.04
CA TYR A 262 5.45 -19.87 -3.07
C TYR A 262 4.72 -19.72 -1.72
N PRO A 263 3.49 -19.18 -1.69
CA PRO A 263 2.67 -19.10 -0.49
C PRO A 263 2.55 -20.45 0.20
N VAL A 264 2.52 -20.43 1.53
CA VAL A 264 2.50 -21.66 2.35
C VAL A 264 1.23 -22.45 2.08
N CYS A 265 0.09 -21.75 2.02
CA CYS A 265 -1.22 -22.34 1.76
C CYS A 265 -1.48 -22.67 0.29
N PHE A 266 -0.69 -22.15 -0.64
CA PHE A 266 -0.91 -22.32 -2.08
C PHE A 266 0.41 -22.33 -2.86
N GLN A 267 1.01 -23.51 -2.99
CA GLN A 267 2.37 -23.67 -3.51
C GLN A 267 2.46 -23.84 -5.04
N THR A 268 1.35 -23.71 -5.78
CA THR A 268 1.34 -24.05 -7.22
C THR A 268 1.97 -22.97 -8.11
N ARG A 269 2.04 -21.72 -7.64
CA ARG A 269 2.59 -20.57 -8.39
C ARG A 269 3.35 -19.66 -7.46
N MET A 270 4.30 -18.92 -8.03
CA MET A 270 5.04 -17.88 -7.33
C MET A 270 4.21 -16.60 -7.27
N TYR A 271 4.20 -15.97 -6.11
CA TYR A 271 3.54 -14.69 -5.88
C TYR A 271 4.52 -13.72 -5.23
N LYS A 272 4.18 -12.43 -5.27
CA LYS A 272 4.83 -11.44 -4.43
C LYS A 272 4.11 -11.40 -3.09
N CYS A 273 4.87 -11.50 -2.00
CA CYS A 273 4.36 -11.60 -0.64
C CYS A 273 4.95 -10.49 0.23
N ILE A 274 4.17 -9.97 1.17
CA ILE A 274 4.66 -9.14 2.27
C ILE A 274 4.19 -9.76 3.58
N LEU A 275 5.12 -9.98 4.51
CA LEU A 275 4.82 -10.56 5.82
C LEU A 275 4.43 -9.48 6.82
N PHE A 276 3.54 -9.82 7.74
CA PHE A 276 3.31 -9.05 8.95
C PHE A 276 2.94 -9.99 10.09
N THR A 277 3.04 -9.51 11.32
CA THR A 277 2.70 -10.31 12.50
C THR A 277 1.70 -9.59 13.37
N LEU A 278 0.95 -10.37 14.15
CA LEU A 278 -0.05 -9.89 15.07
C LEU A 278 0.04 -10.67 16.38
N GLU A 279 0.17 -9.97 17.49
CA GLU A 279 0.26 -10.53 18.83
C GLU A 279 -0.52 -9.66 19.80
N TYR A 280 -1.66 -10.17 20.29
CA TYR A 280 -2.44 -9.49 21.30
C TYR A 280 -3.34 -10.48 22.05
N ASP A 281 -3.50 -10.25 23.35
CA ASP A 281 -4.44 -10.94 24.21
C ASP A 281 -5.53 -9.95 24.68
N GLY A 282 -6.77 -10.41 24.71
CA GLY A 282 -7.92 -9.57 25.01
C GLY A 282 -9.26 -10.24 24.73
N ASN A 283 -10.30 -9.82 25.45
CA ASN A 283 -11.68 -10.29 25.32
C ASN A 283 -12.43 -9.58 24.18
N TYR A 284 -11.76 -9.25 23.10
CA TYR A 284 -12.34 -8.57 21.94
C TYR A 284 -11.78 -9.17 20.66
N SER A 285 -12.24 -8.68 19.51
CA SER A 285 -11.77 -9.15 18.21
C SER A 285 -11.17 -8.02 17.40
N LEU A 286 -10.23 -8.35 16.52
CA LEU A 286 -9.76 -7.46 15.49
C LEU A 286 -10.47 -7.77 14.18
N LEU A 287 -10.86 -6.71 13.49
CA LEU A 287 -11.28 -6.76 12.10
C LEU A 287 -10.08 -6.42 11.23
N ILE A 288 -9.69 -7.32 10.34
CA ILE A 288 -8.78 -7.02 9.24
C ILE A 288 -9.64 -6.83 8.00
N ASP A 289 -9.64 -5.61 7.46
CA ASP A 289 -10.47 -5.20 6.32
C ASP A 289 -9.63 -4.61 5.18
N GLY A 290 -9.54 -5.36 4.08
CA GLY A 290 -8.87 -4.96 2.84
C GLY A 290 -9.82 -4.44 1.76
N THR A 291 -11.09 -4.14 2.07
CA THR A 291 -12.11 -3.75 1.08
C THR A 291 -12.01 -2.31 0.59
N LYS A 292 -11.22 -1.45 1.25
CA LYS A 292 -11.04 -0.04 0.86
C LYS A 292 -10.51 0.11 -0.57
N SER A 293 -9.61 -0.79 -0.98
CA SER A 293 -9.00 -0.76 -2.32
C SER A 293 -9.92 -1.29 -3.44
N ASN A 294 -11.03 -1.95 -3.11
CA ASN A 294 -11.91 -2.66 -4.03
C ASN A 294 -11.14 -3.56 -5.03
N ARG A 295 -10.20 -4.36 -4.51
CA ARG A 295 -9.37 -5.26 -5.31
C ARG A 295 -9.34 -6.64 -4.68
N ILE A 296 -9.22 -7.68 -5.52
CA ILE A 296 -8.96 -9.02 -5.02
C ILE A 296 -7.56 -9.03 -4.42
N ASN A 297 -7.49 -9.26 -3.12
CA ASN A 297 -6.26 -9.55 -2.39
C ASN A 297 -6.39 -10.91 -1.72
N LEU A 298 -5.23 -11.51 -1.45
CA LEU A 298 -5.12 -12.80 -0.79
C LEU A 298 -4.35 -12.58 0.51
N LEU A 299 -4.86 -13.15 1.58
CA LEU A 299 -4.22 -13.14 2.89
C LEU A 299 -4.09 -14.59 3.35
N GLN A 300 -2.92 -14.99 3.79
CA GLN A 300 -2.75 -16.26 4.48
C GLN A 300 -2.29 -16.06 5.91
N GLU A 301 -2.67 -16.99 6.77
CA GLU A 301 -2.07 -17.21 8.08
C GLU A 301 -1.27 -18.51 8.05
N TYR A 302 -0.09 -18.50 8.67
CA TYR A 302 0.76 -19.67 8.76
C TYR A 302 1.45 -19.74 10.11
N LYS A 303 1.82 -20.96 10.52
CA LYS A 303 2.73 -21.18 11.64
C LYS A 303 4.14 -21.33 11.09
N SER A 304 5.11 -20.73 11.76
CA SER A 304 6.53 -20.89 11.44
C SER A 304 7.21 -21.59 12.60
N THR A 305 7.90 -22.69 12.34
CA THR A 305 8.75 -23.36 13.32
C THR A 305 10.17 -23.42 12.79
N GLU A 306 11.10 -22.91 13.57
CA GLU A 306 12.53 -23.00 13.27
C GLU A 306 13.05 -24.37 13.69
N ASN A 307 13.74 -25.03 12.78
CA ASN A 307 14.42 -26.30 13.01
C ASN A 307 15.83 -26.05 13.58
N GLU A 308 16.46 -27.09 14.14
CA GLU A 308 17.79 -27.00 14.75
C GLU A 308 18.90 -26.55 13.78
N ASP A 309 18.70 -26.73 12.48
CA ASP A 309 19.61 -26.32 11.40
C ASP A 309 19.39 -24.85 10.94
N GLY A 310 18.48 -24.12 11.60
CA GLY A 310 18.08 -22.76 11.22
C GLY A 310 17.11 -22.71 10.04
N SER A 311 16.66 -23.85 9.50
CA SER A 311 15.62 -23.87 8.47
C SER A 311 14.24 -23.62 9.07
N GLN A 312 13.37 -22.91 8.35
CA GLN A 312 12.00 -22.64 8.79
C GLN A 312 11.03 -23.58 8.09
N ASN A 313 10.32 -24.40 8.87
CA ASN A 313 9.15 -25.11 8.39
C ASN A 313 7.90 -24.23 8.57
N ASN A 314 7.07 -24.14 7.53
CA ASN A 314 5.88 -23.30 7.56
C ASN A 314 4.65 -24.16 7.29
N GLU A 315 3.67 -24.12 8.20
CA GLU A 315 2.40 -24.82 8.09
C GLU A 315 1.27 -23.84 7.79
N CYS A 316 0.41 -24.16 6.82
CA CYS A 316 -0.74 -23.34 6.51
C CYS A 316 -1.80 -23.45 7.63
N VAL A 317 -2.26 -22.32 8.14
CA VAL A 317 -3.43 -22.28 9.03
C VAL A 317 -4.68 -22.01 8.22
N TYR A 318 -4.67 -20.93 7.43
CA TYR A 318 -5.82 -20.55 6.60
C TYR A 318 -5.43 -19.64 5.45
N LEU A 319 -6.23 -19.66 4.37
CA LEU A 319 -6.13 -18.75 3.23
C LEU A 319 -7.48 -18.05 3.02
N TRP A 320 -7.49 -16.73 3.09
CA TRP A 320 -8.63 -15.90 2.77
C TRP A 320 -8.48 -15.30 1.37
N THR A 321 -9.57 -15.37 0.60
CA THR A 321 -9.68 -14.73 -0.70
C THR A 321 -10.61 -13.53 -0.60
N GLY A 322 -10.17 -12.37 -1.10
CA GLY A 322 -10.99 -11.17 -1.13
C GLY A 322 -12.10 -11.17 -2.18
N GLN A 323 -12.38 -12.32 -2.80
CA GLN A 323 -13.40 -12.43 -3.84
C GLN A 323 -14.79 -12.48 -3.19
N ARG A 324 -15.79 -11.89 -3.87
CA ARG A 324 -17.20 -11.94 -3.46
C ARG A 324 -17.96 -12.86 -4.41
N TYR A 325 -18.93 -13.59 -3.85
CA TYR A 325 -19.78 -14.53 -4.57
C TYR A 325 -21.24 -14.30 -4.15
N GLY A 326 -22.18 -14.65 -5.04
CA GLY A 326 -23.61 -14.55 -4.78
C GLY A 326 -24.25 -13.26 -5.31
N VAL A 327 -25.55 -13.10 -5.05
CA VAL A 327 -26.42 -12.07 -5.67
C VAL A 327 -26.00 -10.64 -5.32
N LEU A 328 -25.35 -10.44 -4.17
CA LEU A 328 -24.90 -9.11 -3.71
C LEU A 328 -23.45 -8.80 -4.07
N ALA A 329 -22.75 -9.69 -4.79
CA ALA A 329 -21.32 -9.54 -5.07
C ALA A 329 -20.99 -8.25 -5.82
N GLU A 330 -21.86 -7.79 -6.73
CA GLU A 330 -21.67 -6.54 -7.49
C GLU A 330 -21.82 -5.29 -6.63
N SER A 331 -22.55 -5.38 -5.52
CA SER A 331 -22.81 -4.27 -4.60
C SER A 331 -21.77 -4.14 -3.48
N GLN A 332 -20.81 -5.07 -3.40
CA GLN A 332 -19.83 -5.15 -2.34
C GLN A 332 -18.41 -4.95 -2.86
N ASN A 333 -17.62 -4.17 -2.14
CA ASN A 333 -16.22 -4.02 -2.46
C ASN A 333 -15.46 -5.34 -2.27
N LEU A 334 -14.56 -5.62 -3.22
CA LEU A 334 -13.62 -6.74 -3.17
C LEU A 334 -12.52 -6.47 -2.14
N GLY A 335 -12.06 -7.53 -1.49
CA GLY A 335 -11.00 -7.49 -0.48
C GLY A 335 -11.24 -8.48 0.66
N VAL A 336 -10.18 -8.92 1.33
CA VAL A 336 -10.27 -9.78 2.51
C VAL A 336 -10.99 -9.04 3.63
N MET A 337 -11.85 -9.74 4.35
CA MET A 337 -12.52 -9.23 5.53
C MET A 337 -12.66 -10.38 6.52
N LEU A 338 -11.96 -10.30 7.64
CA LEU A 338 -11.90 -11.40 8.59
C LEU A 338 -11.83 -10.90 10.04
N LYS A 339 -12.43 -11.70 10.91
CA LYS A 339 -12.39 -11.54 12.37
C LYS A 339 -11.25 -12.38 12.93
N ILE A 340 -10.40 -11.75 13.72
CA ILE A 340 -9.29 -12.38 14.44
C ILE A 340 -9.56 -12.21 15.93
N GLY A 341 -9.71 -13.30 16.68
CA GLY A 341 -9.79 -13.25 18.14
C GLY A 341 -8.42 -13.10 18.81
N GLY A 342 -8.43 -12.66 20.08
CA GLY A 342 -7.24 -12.55 20.92
C GLY A 342 -6.53 -13.90 21.10
N SER A 343 -5.21 -13.86 21.14
CA SER A 343 -4.34 -15.01 21.35
C SER A 343 -3.01 -14.55 21.96
N PRO A 344 -2.55 -15.17 23.05
CA PRO A 344 -1.24 -14.86 23.63
C PRO A 344 -0.08 -15.25 22.72
N ASN A 345 -0.33 -16.07 21.69
CA ASN A 345 0.69 -16.47 20.73
C ASN A 345 0.77 -15.49 19.56
N LYS A 346 2.00 -15.17 19.14
CA LYS A 346 2.29 -14.44 17.91
C LYS A 346 1.77 -15.18 16.68
N ARG A 347 1.02 -14.49 15.83
CA ARG A 347 0.43 -15.01 14.59
C ARG A 347 1.15 -14.42 13.39
N HIS A 348 1.46 -15.25 12.40
CA HIS A 348 2.16 -14.83 11.19
C HIS A 348 1.21 -14.79 9.99
N PHE A 349 1.27 -13.67 9.28
CA PHE A 349 0.44 -13.43 8.12
C PHE A 349 1.29 -13.08 6.90
N ALA A 350 0.79 -13.42 5.72
CA ALA A 350 1.35 -12.92 4.47
C ALA A 350 0.24 -12.34 3.59
N MET A 351 0.39 -11.07 3.22
CA MET A 351 -0.35 -10.48 2.12
C MET A 351 0.26 -10.97 0.82
N ILE A 352 -0.58 -11.43 -0.10
CA ILE A 352 -0.18 -12.04 -1.36
C ILE A 352 -0.82 -11.27 -2.52
N SER A 353 -0.03 -10.93 -3.53
CA SER A 353 -0.48 -10.26 -4.75
C SER A 353 0.08 -10.92 -6.01
N THR A 354 -0.74 -11.01 -7.05
CA THR A 354 -0.30 -11.31 -8.43
C THR A 354 0.21 -10.06 -9.14
N ASP A 355 -0.29 -8.88 -8.76
CA ASP A 355 0.17 -7.60 -9.25
C ASP A 355 1.38 -7.16 -8.44
N GLN A 356 2.55 -7.15 -9.10
CA GLN A 356 3.83 -6.82 -8.48
C GLN A 356 4.01 -5.32 -8.23
N THR A 357 3.11 -4.48 -8.77
CA THR A 357 3.17 -3.01 -8.76
C THR A 357 2.13 -2.38 -7.84
N ALA A 358 1.02 -3.07 -7.59
CA ALA A 358 -0.06 -2.53 -6.77
C ALA A 358 0.26 -2.56 -5.27
N SER A 359 -0.01 -1.45 -4.59
CA SER A 359 -0.12 -1.45 -3.13
C SER A 359 -1.50 -1.96 -2.69
N VAL A 360 -1.55 -2.64 -1.55
CA VAL A 360 -2.80 -3.09 -0.93
C VAL A 360 -2.96 -2.43 0.42
N GLU A 361 -4.10 -1.80 0.64
CA GLU A 361 -4.43 -1.19 1.93
C GLU A 361 -5.23 -2.15 2.80
N LEU A 362 -4.78 -2.36 4.04
CA LEU A 362 -5.55 -3.00 5.09
C LEU A 362 -5.90 -1.99 6.18
N ARG A 363 -7.11 -2.13 6.71
CA ARG A 363 -7.56 -1.44 7.91
C ARG A 363 -7.71 -2.46 9.03
N ILE A 364 -7.09 -2.16 10.17
CA ILE A 364 -7.18 -3.00 11.36
C ILE A 364 -7.85 -2.20 12.45
N SER A 365 -8.98 -2.69 12.95
CA SER A 365 -9.76 -2.04 13.99
C SER A 365 -10.23 -3.03 15.03
N VAL A 366 -10.38 -2.57 16.28
CA VAL A 366 -11.03 -3.36 17.32
C VAL A 366 -12.53 -3.38 17.06
N ILE A 367 -13.11 -4.58 17.09
CA ILE A 367 -14.53 -4.83 16.98
C ILE A 367 -14.97 -5.80 18.07
N CYS A 368 -16.25 -5.76 18.37
CA CYS A 368 -16.90 -6.71 19.27
C CYS A 368 -16.19 -6.87 20.63
N PRO A 369 -16.06 -5.79 21.42
CA PRO A 369 -15.68 -5.89 22.82
C PRO A 369 -16.52 -6.92 23.57
N ASP A 370 -15.88 -7.61 24.50
CA ASP A 370 -16.46 -8.71 25.28
C ASP A 370 -17.13 -9.80 24.42
N HIS A 371 -16.68 -9.95 23.17
CA HIS A 371 -17.29 -10.80 22.14
C HIS A 371 -18.82 -10.62 22.03
N CYS A 372 -19.32 -9.40 22.24
CA CYS A 372 -20.77 -9.08 22.26
C CYS A 372 -21.59 -9.90 23.27
N GLY A 373 -20.96 -10.50 24.29
CA GLY A 373 -21.60 -11.43 25.21
C GLY A 373 -22.19 -12.67 24.52
N GLU A 374 -21.63 -13.12 23.38
CA GLU A 374 -22.09 -14.31 22.65
C GLU A 374 -22.10 -15.57 23.54
N ASN A 375 -21.14 -15.67 24.47
CA ASN A 375 -20.95 -16.82 25.35
C ASN A 375 -21.32 -16.54 26.82
N ASP A 376 -22.19 -15.56 27.07
CA ASP A 376 -22.62 -15.24 28.43
C ASP A 376 -23.41 -16.40 29.05
N THR A 377 -23.07 -16.75 30.29
CA THR A 377 -23.73 -17.82 31.06
C THR A 377 -25.24 -17.63 31.24
N ASN A 378 -25.72 -16.39 31.19
CA ASN A 378 -27.14 -16.05 31.33
C ASN A 378 -27.89 -16.00 29.99
N GLY A 379 -27.23 -16.42 28.91
CA GLY A 379 -27.74 -16.37 27.54
C GLY A 379 -27.08 -15.26 26.72
N ALA A 380 -26.90 -15.51 25.42
CA ALA A 380 -26.22 -14.60 24.52
C ALA A 380 -26.83 -13.19 24.53
N ARG A 381 -26.00 -12.16 24.71
CA ARG A 381 -26.42 -10.75 24.71
C ARG A 381 -26.44 -10.12 23.33
N GLY A 382 -25.68 -10.67 22.40
CA GLY A 382 -25.60 -10.22 21.02
C GLY A 382 -24.75 -11.15 20.17
N THR A 383 -24.43 -10.68 18.97
CA THR A 383 -23.55 -11.39 18.02
C THR A 383 -22.66 -10.40 17.30
N CYS A 384 -21.40 -10.77 17.12
CA CYS A 384 -20.39 -10.04 16.39
C CYS A 384 -20.56 -10.26 14.88
N VAL A 385 -21.08 -9.26 14.18
CA VAL A 385 -21.36 -9.35 12.75
C VAL A 385 -20.26 -8.66 11.96
N VAL A 386 -19.36 -9.46 11.38
CA VAL A 386 -18.16 -9.00 10.65
C VAL A 386 -18.51 -8.05 9.50
N SER A 387 -19.59 -8.34 8.76
CA SER A 387 -20.04 -7.50 7.63
C SER A 387 -20.57 -6.14 8.08
N GLU A 388 -21.06 -6.03 9.31
CA GLU A 388 -21.49 -4.75 9.92
C GLU A 388 -20.39 -4.10 10.76
N LYS A 389 -19.28 -4.81 10.98
CA LYS A 389 -18.10 -4.35 11.73
C LYS A 389 -18.40 -3.98 13.20
N LYS A 390 -19.45 -4.57 13.79
CA LYS A 390 -19.93 -4.23 15.13
C LYS A 390 -20.68 -5.39 15.78
N CYS A 391 -21.02 -5.20 17.06
CA CYS A 391 -22.00 -6.05 17.72
C CYS A 391 -23.43 -5.72 17.28
N VAL A 392 -24.23 -6.76 17.07
CA VAL A 392 -25.68 -6.69 16.91
C VAL A 392 -26.30 -7.29 18.16
N CYS A 393 -26.88 -6.42 18.99
CA CYS A 393 -27.36 -6.78 20.32
C CYS A 393 -28.79 -7.32 20.29
N ASN A 394 -29.06 -8.26 21.20
CA ASN A 394 -30.40 -8.78 21.44
C ASN A 394 -31.29 -7.73 22.13
N PRO A 395 -32.62 -7.86 22.03
CA PRO A 395 -33.54 -6.96 22.71
C PRO A 395 -33.24 -6.84 24.22
N GLY A 396 -33.12 -5.61 24.72
CA GLY A 396 -32.74 -5.32 26.11
C GLY A 396 -31.24 -5.12 26.35
N TYR A 397 -30.41 -5.31 25.33
CA TYR A 397 -28.96 -5.07 25.35
C TYR A 397 -28.57 -3.98 24.33
N GLY A 398 -27.44 -3.32 24.55
CA GLY A 398 -26.93 -2.25 23.68
C GLY A 398 -25.50 -1.84 24.02
N GLY A 399 -25.03 -0.77 23.38
CA GLY A 399 -23.63 -0.39 23.43
C GLY A 399 -22.74 -1.24 22.51
N ASP A 400 -21.44 -0.95 22.52
CA ASP A 400 -20.47 -1.60 21.64
C ASP A 400 -20.17 -3.05 22.03
N ASP A 401 -20.44 -3.43 23.28
CA ASP A 401 -20.21 -4.75 23.90
C ASP A 401 -21.50 -5.54 24.20
N CYS A 402 -22.66 -5.00 23.80
CA CYS A 402 -23.98 -5.51 24.16
C CYS A 402 -24.19 -5.70 25.67
N HIS A 403 -23.74 -4.75 26.49
CA HIS A 403 -24.14 -4.73 27.90
C HIS A 403 -25.63 -4.47 28.06
N LYS A 404 -26.14 -4.75 29.27
CA LYS A 404 -27.56 -4.63 29.61
C LYS A 404 -27.95 -3.15 29.60
N LEU A 405 -28.99 -2.79 28.84
CA LEU A 405 -29.45 -1.40 28.75
C LEU A 405 -29.99 -0.92 30.09
N CYS A 406 -29.65 0.31 30.48
CA CYS A 406 -30.22 0.91 31.69
C CYS A 406 -31.75 1.05 31.61
N TYR A 407 -32.29 1.33 30.42
CA TYR A 407 -33.71 1.59 30.18
C TYR A 407 -34.16 0.96 28.87
N TYR A 408 -35.19 0.12 28.92
CA TYR A 408 -35.72 -0.58 27.75
C TYR A 408 -37.18 -0.96 27.98
N ASN A 409 -37.99 -0.93 26.91
CA ASN A 409 -39.43 -1.21 26.98
C ASN A 409 -40.16 -0.44 28.10
N LYS A 410 -39.79 0.83 28.28
CA LYS A 410 -40.31 1.75 29.30
C LYS A 410 -39.99 1.39 30.77
N VAL A 411 -39.06 0.46 31.01
CA VAL A 411 -38.69 0.00 32.36
C VAL A 411 -37.18 0.17 32.57
N TRP A 412 -36.80 0.64 33.76
CA TRP A 412 -35.41 0.66 34.21
C TRP A 412 -34.96 -0.76 34.55
N GLN A 413 -33.80 -1.16 34.04
CA GLN A 413 -33.25 -2.50 34.28
C GLN A 413 -32.17 -2.54 35.37
N THR A 414 -31.81 -1.36 35.90
CA THR A 414 -30.82 -1.12 36.96
C THR A 414 -31.26 0.07 37.82
N ASP A 415 -30.55 0.34 38.91
CA ASP A 415 -30.73 1.56 39.71
C ASP A 415 -30.52 2.81 38.83
N ASN A 416 -31.51 3.70 38.85
CA ASN A 416 -31.60 4.84 37.95
C ASN A 416 -31.17 6.17 38.60
N THR A 417 -30.68 6.15 39.83
CA THR A 417 -30.41 7.34 40.66
C THR A 417 -29.52 8.39 39.96
N ASN A 418 -28.62 7.98 39.06
CA ASN A 418 -27.74 8.88 38.30
C ASN A 418 -27.65 8.52 36.81
N LEU A 419 -28.71 7.95 36.22
CA LEU A 419 -28.70 7.51 34.83
C LEU A 419 -29.64 8.33 33.95
N CYS A 420 -29.22 8.59 32.72
CA CYS A 420 -30.07 9.15 31.67
C CYS A 420 -30.75 8.04 30.85
N TYR A 421 -31.78 8.39 30.08
CA TYR A 421 -32.40 7.44 29.18
C TYR A 421 -31.44 7.04 28.05
N PHE A 422 -31.23 5.74 27.86
CA PHE A 422 -30.41 5.23 26.76
C PHE A 422 -30.90 5.78 25.40
N GLY A 423 -29.98 6.31 24.60
CA GLY A 423 -30.26 6.92 23.30
C GLY A 423 -30.81 8.35 23.37
N ALA A 424 -30.98 8.94 24.56
CA ALA A 424 -31.30 10.35 24.68
C ALA A 424 -30.10 11.23 24.29
N PRO A 425 -30.33 12.45 23.76
CA PRO A 425 -29.26 13.37 23.42
C PRO A 425 -28.30 13.61 24.60
N GLY A 426 -27.01 13.45 24.34
CA GLY A 426 -25.95 13.65 25.35
C GLY A 426 -25.84 12.59 26.43
N CYS A 427 -26.64 11.52 26.34
CA CYS A 427 -26.50 10.31 27.13
C CYS A 427 -25.52 9.36 26.42
N ASP A 428 -24.50 8.88 27.12
CA ASP A 428 -23.55 7.90 26.60
C ASP A 428 -24.13 6.48 26.60
N GLN A 429 -23.35 5.52 26.10
CA GLN A 429 -23.80 4.12 26.00
C GLN A 429 -24.04 3.45 27.35
N TYR A 430 -23.40 3.92 28.43
CA TYR A 430 -23.59 3.42 29.80
C TYR A 430 -24.63 4.22 30.58
N CYS A 431 -25.39 5.07 29.89
CA CYS A 431 -26.44 5.90 30.44
C CYS A 431 -25.95 6.97 31.43
N HIS A 432 -24.75 7.49 31.21
CA HIS A 432 -24.25 8.68 31.90
C HIS A 432 -24.25 9.90 30.98
N CYS A 433 -24.29 11.08 31.59
CA CYS A 433 -24.20 12.30 30.81
C CYS A 433 -22.77 12.53 30.33
N THR A 434 -22.63 12.77 29.04
CA THR A 434 -21.38 13.18 28.40
C THR A 434 -20.82 14.47 29.01
N GLU A 435 -19.51 14.64 28.94
CA GLU A 435 -18.79 15.77 29.55
C GLU A 435 -19.41 17.13 29.18
N GLY A 436 -19.50 18.03 30.15
CA GLY A 436 -20.13 19.34 29.99
C GLY A 436 -21.67 19.35 30.10
N ARG A 437 -22.29 18.19 30.37
CA ARG A 437 -23.73 18.08 30.62
C ARG A 437 -24.02 17.57 32.03
N ALA A 438 -25.12 18.02 32.62
CA ALA A 438 -25.62 17.54 33.90
C ALA A 438 -26.94 16.77 33.73
N LEU A 439 -27.15 15.80 34.62
CA LEU A 439 -28.35 14.99 34.64
C LEU A 439 -29.51 15.74 35.30
N LYS A 440 -30.63 15.85 34.61
CA LYS A 440 -31.90 16.36 35.17
C LYS A 440 -33.06 15.54 34.63
N ASN A 441 -33.87 14.95 35.51
CA ASN A 441 -35.04 14.14 35.14
C ASN A 441 -34.70 13.02 34.13
N HIS A 442 -33.54 12.39 34.27
CA HIS A 442 -33.01 11.36 33.36
C HIS A 442 -32.67 11.87 31.93
N PHE A 443 -32.52 13.17 31.73
CA PHE A 443 -32.00 13.78 30.51
C PHE A 443 -30.69 14.52 30.78
N CYS A 444 -29.82 14.57 29.77
CA CYS A 444 -28.54 15.26 29.85
C CYS A 444 -28.65 16.64 29.26
N ILE A 445 -28.49 17.65 30.11
CA ILE A 445 -28.67 19.06 29.76
C ILE A 445 -27.31 19.75 29.81
N THR A 446 -27.00 20.60 28.83
CA THR A 446 -25.77 21.39 28.83
C THR A 446 -25.73 22.38 29.98
N ASN A 447 -24.52 22.72 30.44
CA ASN A 447 -24.33 23.75 31.46
C ASN A 447 -24.84 25.13 30.99
N GLU A 448 -24.77 25.39 29.68
CA GLU A 448 -25.30 26.59 29.04
C GLU A 448 -26.82 26.69 29.20
N CYS A 449 -27.55 25.61 28.93
CA CYS A 449 -29.01 25.52 29.12
C CYS A 449 -29.40 25.72 30.58
N LEU A 450 -28.65 25.13 31.52
CA LEU A 450 -28.85 25.36 32.96
C LEU A 450 -28.57 26.81 33.38
N SER A 451 -27.70 27.51 32.66
CA SER A 451 -27.41 28.94 32.87
C SER A 451 -28.40 29.90 32.20
N GLY A 452 -29.46 29.38 31.58
CA GLY A 452 -30.49 30.18 30.92
C GLY A 452 -30.15 30.62 29.49
N LYS A 453 -29.20 29.94 28.82
CA LYS A 453 -28.75 30.21 27.45
C LYS A 453 -28.94 28.97 26.58
N THR A 454 -28.99 29.10 25.26
CA THR A 454 -29.02 27.95 24.34
C THR A 454 -27.64 27.67 23.76
N ALA A 455 -27.13 26.45 23.92
CA ALA A 455 -26.04 25.94 23.09
C ALA A 455 -26.59 25.46 21.73
N PRO A 456 -25.74 25.27 20.70
CA PRO A 456 -26.19 24.83 19.37
C PRO A 456 -26.93 23.48 19.35
N SER A 457 -26.73 22.63 20.37
CA SER A 457 -27.36 21.32 20.51
C SER A 457 -28.59 21.31 21.43
N ASP A 458 -28.98 22.45 21.99
CA ASP A 458 -30.07 22.52 22.96
C ASP A 458 -31.39 22.82 22.25
N GLU A 459 -32.40 22.00 22.48
CA GLU A 459 -33.73 22.19 21.89
C GLU A 459 -34.52 23.30 22.57
N CYS A 460 -34.17 23.70 23.80
CA CYS A 460 -34.87 24.72 24.59
C CYS A 460 -34.03 25.23 25.77
N ILE A 461 -34.51 26.28 26.44
CA ILE A 461 -33.91 26.86 27.65
C ILE A 461 -34.52 26.18 28.89
N ALA A 462 -33.70 25.84 29.89
CA ALA A 462 -34.16 25.19 31.10
C ALA A 462 -35.16 26.08 31.86
N GLY A 463 -36.33 25.54 32.19
CA GLY A 463 -37.37 26.21 32.97
C GLY A 463 -38.32 27.12 32.16
N THR A 464 -38.16 27.23 30.83
CA THR A 464 -39.00 28.11 30.00
C THR A 464 -40.02 27.36 29.13
N GLU A 465 -39.79 26.08 28.82
CA GLU A 465 -40.64 25.30 27.90
C GLU A 465 -40.93 23.88 28.43
N ALA A 466 -42.12 23.36 28.11
CA ALA A 466 -42.63 22.07 28.60
C ALA A 466 -42.11 20.84 27.83
N LEU A 467 -40.94 20.95 27.18
CA LEU A 467 -40.27 19.81 26.56
C LEU A 467 -39.56 19.00 27.65
N ARG A 468 -39.51 17.66 27.49
CA ARG A 468 -39.03 16.74 28.54
C ARG A 468 -37.58 17.01 29.00
N ASN A 469 -36.78 17.66 28.16
CA ASN A 469 -35.39 18.02 28.43
C ASN A 469 -35.24 19.41 29.10
N CYS A 470 -36.34 20.16 29.29
CA CYS A 470 -36.35 21.55 29.74
C CYS A 470 -37.20 21.84 30.97
N VAL A 471 -37.89 20.83 31.52
CA VAL A 471 -38.62 20.92 32.81
C VAL A 471 -37.72 20.53 33.98
#